data_AF-A0A2K5C7P8-F1
#
_entry.id   AF-A0A2K5C7P8-F1
#
_cell.length_a   1.000
_cell.length_b   1.000
_cell.length_c   1.000
_cell.angle_alpha   90.00
_cell.angle_beta   90.00
_cell.angle_gamma   90.00
#
_symmetry.space_group_name_H-M   'P 1'
#
loop_
_entity.id
_entity.type
_entity.pdbx_description
1 polymer ?
#
loop_
_entity_poly.entity_id
_entity_poly.type
_entity_poly.pdbx_seq_one_letter_code
_entity_poly.pdbx_strand_id
1 'polypeptide(L)' 'GVLKKTTGLVGLAVCKSPHKRLRILYRKILDVLEEIPKNAAYRKYTEQITKEKLAMVKAAEYELIFTQIISKMIFL' A
#
# COMPACT_ATOMS: atom_id res chain seq x y z
N GLY A 1 9.71 14.14 -1.28
CA GLY A 1 10.37 12.85 -1.59
C GLY A 1 10.91 12.81 -3.00
N VAL A 2 12.00 12.07 -3.22
CA VAL A 2 12.61 11.86 -4.55
C VAL A 2 11.68 11.04 -5.43
N LEU A 3 11.29 11.55 -6.60
CA LEU A 3 10.49 10.82 -7.58
C LEU A 3 11.38 9.86 -8.40
N LYS A 4 11.01 8.58 -8.42
CA LYS A 4 11.69 7.56 -9.25
C LYS A 4 11.49 7.88 -10.74
N LYS A 5 12.57 7.81 -11.53
CA LYS A 5 12.55 8.15 -12.97
C LYS A 5 12.13 6.97 -13.85
N THR A 6 12.69 5.79 -13.63
CA THR A 6 12.38 4.57 -14.41
C THR A 6 12.31 3.35 -13.49
N THR A 7 11.58 2.31 -13.89
CA THR A 7 11.53 1.02 -13.18
C THR A 7 12.68 0.09 -13.57
N GLY A 8 13.32 0.31 -14.71
CA GLY A 8 14.30 -0.61 -15.31
C GLY A 8 13.66 -1.81 -16.02
N LEU A 9 12.33 -1.86 -16.10
CA LEU A 9 11.57 -2.97 -16.68
C LEU A 9 10.76 -2.45 -17.87
N VAL A 10 10.81 -3.18 -19.00
CA VAL A 10 10.03 -2.85 -20.20
C VAL A 10 8.53 -3.01 -19.90
N GLY A 11 7.72 -2.06 -20.37
CA GLY A 11 6.26 -2.09 -20.21
C GLY A 11 5.74 -1.75 -18.80
N LEU A 12 6.61 -1.53 -17.80
CA LEU A 12 6.19 -1.19 -16.44
C LEU A 12 6.45 0.27 -16.10
N ALA A 13 5.41 1.10 -16.19
CA ALA A 13 5.49 2.52 -15.86
C ALA A 13 5.66 2.79 -14.35
N VAL A 14 6.39 3.86 -14.00
CA VAL A 14 6.53 4.30 -12.61
C VAL A 14 5.19 4.85 -12.08
N CYS A 15 4.74 4.35 -10.93
CA CYS A 15 3.56 4.87 -10.26
C CYS A 15 3.86 6.17 -9.48
N LYS A 16 3.07 7.22 -9.70
CA LYS A 16 3.23 8.52 -9.00
C LYS A 16 2.81 8.48 -7.53
N SER A 17 1.82 7.66 -7.18
CA SER A 17 1.23 7.60 -5.83
C SER A 17 1.02 6.15 -5.37
N PRO A 18 2.13 5.40 -5.14
CA PRO A 18 2.08 3.96 -4.88
C PRO A 18 1.27 3.61 -3.62
N HIS A 19 1.45 4.33 -2.51
CA HIS A 19 0.70 4.08 -1.26
C HIS A 19 -0.81 4.24 -1.44
N LYS A 20 -1.26 5.32 -2.10
CA LYS A 20 -2.69 5.56 -2.39
C LYS A 20 -3.25 4.45 -3.28
N ARG A 21 -2.52 4.05 -4.32
CA ARG A 21 -2.95 2.99 -5.26
C ARG A 21 -3.04 1.62 -4.58
N LEU A 22 -2.04 1.26 -3.77
CA LEU A 22 -2.02 0.00 -3.01
C LEU A 22 -3.15 -0.06 -1.99
N ARG A 23 -3.40 1.04 -1.27
CA ARG A 23 -4.51 1.14 -0.31
C ARG A 23 -5.87 0.89 -0.96
N ILE A 24 -6.10 1.47 -2.14
CA ILE A 24 -7.33 1.25 -2.90
C ILE A 24 -7.42 -0.21 -3.34
N LEU A 25 -6.33 -0.77 -3.85
CA LEU A 25 -6.30 -2.15 -4.36
C LEU A 25 -6.58 -3.17 -3.26
N TYR A 26 -5.92 -3.05 -2.11
CA TYR A 26 -6.13 -3.97 -0.99
C TYR A 26 -7.54 -3.86 -0.39
N ARG A 27 -8.15 -2.67 -0.36
CA ARG A 27 -9.56 -2.54 0.02
C ARG A 27 -10.48 -3.27 -0.96
N LYS A 28 -10.30 -3.03 -2.26
CA LYS A 28 -11.08 -3.74 -3.30
C LYS A 28 -10.95 -5.26 -3.22
N ILE A 29 -9.75 -5.77 -2.89
CA ILE A 29 -9.56 -7.21 -2.68
C ILE A 29 -10.38 -7.68 -1.48
N LEU A 30 -10.34 -6.96 -0.35
CA LEU A 30 -11.16 -7.31 0.82
C LEU A 30 -12.66 -7.26 0.50
N ASP A 31 -13.12 -6.25 -0.24
CA ASP A 31 -14.51 -6.11 -0.64
C ASP A 31 -14.97 -7.33 -1.47
N VAL A 32 -14.17 -7.79 -2.44
CA VAL A 32 -14.46 -9.00 -3.24
C VAL A 32 -14.39 -10.27 -2.40
N LEU A 33 -13.49 -10.35 -1.42
CA LEU A 33 -13.41 -11.50 -0.51
C LEU A 33 -14.65 -11.62 0.38
N GLU A 34 -15.43 -10.55 0.60
CA GLU A 34 -16.66 -10.62 1.38
C GLU A 34 -17.72 -11.50 0.75
N GLU A 35 -17.75 -11.58 -0.59
CA GLU A 35 -18.66 -12.41 -1.38
C GLU A 35 -18.34 -13.92 -1.27
N ILE A 36 -17.12 -14.29 -0.90
CA ILE A 36 -16.68 -15.69 -0.78
C ILE A 36 -17.09 -16.24 0.60
N PRO A 37 -17.60 -17.48 0.75
CA PRO A 37 -17.94 -18.04 2.05
C PRO A 37 -16.79 -18.01 3.08
N LYS A 38 -17.08 -17.66 4.34
CA LYS A 38 -16.08 -17.53 5.44
C LYS A 38 -15.31 -18.81 5.74
N ASN A 39 -15.88 -19.97 5.44
CA ASN A 39 -15.27 -21.28 5.63
C ASN A 39 -14.29 -21.66 4.51
N ALA A 40 -14.25 -20.92 3.40
CA ALA A 40 -13.31 -21.17 2.32
C ALA A 40 -11.87 -20.88 2.80
N ALA A 41 -11.00 -21.90 2.69
CA ALA A 41 -9.60 -21.76 3.06
C ALA A 41 -8.92 -20.60 2.32
N TYR A 42 -9.24 -20.41 1.03
CA TYR A 42 -8.75 -19.29 0.23
C TYR A 42 -9.06 -17.94 0.89
N ARG A 43 -10.33 -17.68 1.23
CA ARG A 43 -10.73 -16.43 1.89
C ARG A 43 -9.94 -16.19 3.17
N LYS A 44 -9.82 -17.20 4.04
CA LYS A 44 -9.11 -17.09 5.33
C LYS A 44 -7.66 -16.62 5.13
N TYR A 45 -6.91 -17.29 4.26
CA TYR A 45 -5.49 -16.97 4.06
C TYR A 45 -5.28 -15.69 3.25
N THR A 46 -6.10 -15.44 2.23
CA THR A 46 -5.99 -14.21 1.42
C THR A 46 -6.38 -12.98 2.23
N GLU A 47 -7.41 -13.05 3.09
CA GLU A 47 -7.75 -11.96 3.99
C GLU A 47 -6.60 -11.63 4.95
N GLN A 48 -5.98 -12.65 5.55
CA GLN A 48 -4.85 -12.47 6.45
C GLN A 48 -3.70 -11.72 5.76
N ILE A 49 -3.23 -12.23 4.62
CA ILE A 49 -2.13 -11.64 3.86
C ILE A 49 -2.48 -10.20 3.43
N THR A 50 -3.71 -9.98 2.97
CA THR A 50 -4.16 -8.66 2.50
C THR A 50 -4.22 -7.65 3.65
N LYS A 51 -4.71 -8.05 4.83
CA LYS A 51 -4.76 -7.21 6.03
C LYS A 51 -3.35 -6.86 6.53
N GLU A 52 -2.45 -7.83 6.57
CA GLU A 52 -1.03 -7.61 6.94
C GLU A 52 -0.34 -6.63 5.98
N LYS A 53 -0.49 -6.82 4.66
CA LYS A 53 0.08 -5.93 3.64
C LYS A 53 -0.49 -4.53 3.71
N LEU A 54 -1.80 -4.39 3.94
CA LEU A 54 -2.45 -3.10 4.11
C LEU A 54 -1.96 -2.38 5.37
N ALA A 55 -1.73 -3.08 6.48
CA ALA A 55 -1.18 -2.52 7.70
C ALA A 55 0.25 -1.98 7.47
N MET A 56 1.11 -2.75 6.79
CA MET A 56 2.46 -2.30 6.44
C MET A 56 2.44 -1.05 5.54
N VAL A 57 1.55 -0.97 4.55
CA VAL A 57 1.42 0.22 3.69
C VAL A 57 1.02 1.46 4.49
N LYS A 58 0.12 1.31 5.47
CA LYS A 58 -0.27 2.42 6.36
C LYS A 58 0.90 2.85 7.25
N ALA A 59 1.61 1.90 7.86
CA ALA A 59 2.77 2.19 8.71
C ALA A 59 3.85 3.01 7.96
N ALA A 60 4.20 2.58 6.75
CA ALA A 60 5.19 3.27 5.91
C ALA A 60 4.74 4.68 5.48
N GLU A 61 3.43 4.90 5.31
CA GLU A 61 2.88 6.22 4.99
C GLU A 61 3.08 7.20 6.16
N TYR A 62 2.85 6.74 7.40
CA TYR A 62 3.08 7.56 8.60
C TYR A 62 4.56 7.89 8.83
N GLU A 63 5.46 6.94 8.58
CA GLU A 63 6.91 7.15 8.72
C GLU A 63 7.46 8.17 7.71
N LEU A 64 6.99 8.10 6.45
CA LEU A 64 7.32 9.08 5.42
C LEU A 64 6.74 10.47 5.74
N ILE A 65 5.51 10.54 6.26
CA ILE A 65 4.91 11.82 6.67
C ILE A 65 5.70 12.40 7.84
N PHE A 66 6.07 11.58 8.83
CA PHE A 66 6.82 12.02 10.01
C PHE A 66 8.20 12.57 9.63
N THR A 67 8.97 11.83 8.82
CA THR A 67 10.28 12.30 8.31
C THR A 67 10.17 13.58 7.49
N GLN A 68 9.12 13.72 6.66
CA GLN A 68 8.89 14.93 5.87
C GLN A 68 8.51 16.13 6.75
N ILE A 69 7.73 15.93 7.82
CA ILE A 69 7.36 16.99 8.79
C ILE A 69 8.58 17.42 9.61
N ILE A 70 9.33 16.47 10.17
CA ILE A 70 10.53 16.75 10.96
C ILE A 70 11.58 17.47 10.11
N SER A 71 11.83 17.03 8.88
CA SER A 71 12.71 17.73 7.94
C SER A 71 12.21 19.12 7.54
N LYS A 72 10.92 19.45 7.70
CA LYS A 72 10.41 20.78 7.40
C LYS A 72 10.52 21.71 8.62
N MET A 73 10.31 21.16 9.81
CA MET A 73 10.47 21.88 11.09
C MET A 73 11.91 22.22 11.43
N ILE A 74 12.88 21.38 11.10
CA ILE A 74 14.31 21.64 11.38
C ILE A 74 14.87 22.77 10.49
N PHE A 75 14.28 22.97 9.31
CA PHE A 75 14.76 23.93 8.29
C PHE A 75 13.91 25.21 8.23
N LEU A 76 12.98 25.41 9.17
CA LEU A 76 12.18 26.63 9.39
C LEU A 76 12.69 27.30 10.67
#